data_AF-A0AAP9XZW0-F1
#
_entry.id   AF-A0AAP9XZW0-F1
#
_cell.length_a   1.000
_cell.length_b   1.000
_cell.length_c   1.000
_cell.angle_alpha   90.00
_cell.angle_beta   90.00
_cell.angle_gamma   90.00
#
_symmetry.space_group_name_H-M   'P 1'
#
loop_
_entity.id
_entity.type
_entity.pdbx_description
1 polymer ?
#
loop_
_entity_poly.entity_id
_entity_poly.type
_entity_poly.pdbx_seq_one_letter_code
_entity_poly.pdbx_strand_id
1 'polypeptide(L)'
;MHEMLFAMICRIRFSPARVGVSEEDAQREWAKNAQGVAQVLPETYRSMLMSVTEKRSQARALGIQPGPGETFRDLPILSIDHPEFYEASKTVARKLFCALYYMRTGRPLTSRGGIVFLWTTNAHGMDQLLSSENLSPLLAQFPPIQRGNSMLNDQFACAYTLIDADPPSALFAVQFNDAVAMIGAVFGDISGVGIFDQIPDVENHRVYPYRWPE
;
A
#
# COMPACT_ATOMS: atom_id res chain seq x y z
N MET A 1 13.47 11.13 1.70
CA MET A 1 13.86 10.32 0.52
C MET A 1 12.94 9.11 0.38
N HIS A 2 12.96 8.15 1.32
CA HIS A 2 12.08 6.97 1.26
C HIS A 2 10.57 7.30 1.14
N GLU A 3 10.08 8.34 1.80
CA GLU A 3 8.68 8.77 1.69
C GLU A 3 8.27 9.19 0.26
N MET A 4 9.21 9.64 -0.58
CA MET A 4 8.93 10.00 -1.97
C MET A 4 8.65 8.76 -2.82
N LEU A 5 9.37 7.66 -2.60
CA LEU A 5 9.12 6.38 -3.27
C LEU A 5 7.75 5.84 -2.91
N PHE A 6 7.41 5.87 -1.63
CA PHE A 6 6.10 5.41 -1.17
C PHE A 6 4.97 6.32 -1.69
N ALA A 7 5.16 7.64 -1.69
CA ALA A 7 4.22 8.59 -2.24
C ALA A 7 3.98 8.39 -3.74
N MET A 8 5.02 8.03 -4.52
CA MET A 8 4.87 7.69 -5.93
C MET A 8 3.94 6.49 -6.10
N ILE A 9 4.14 5.40 -5.34
CA ILE A 9 3.29 4.20 -5.44
C ILE A 9 1.86 4.54 -5.03
N CYS A 10 1.66 5.29 -3.94
CA CYS A 10 0.33 5.67 -3.46
C CYS A 10 -0.47 6.49 -4.47
N ARG A 11 0.18 7.19 -5.41
CA ARG A 11 -0.47 7.98 -6.46
C ARG A 11 -0.87 7.19 -7.69
N ILE A 12 -0.58 5.90 -7.72
CA ILE A 12 -1.01 5.06 -8.84
C ILE A 12 -2.51 4.86 -8.78
N ARG A 13 -3.20 5.29 -9.82
CA ARG A 13 -4.64 5.06 -9.96
C ARG A 13 -4.85 3.85 -10.86
N PHE A 14 -5.10 2.71 -10.24
CA PHE A 14 -5.29 1.42 -10.92
C PHE A 14 -6.56 1.36 -11.75
N SER A 15 -7.57 2.19 -11.44
CA SER A 15 -8.80 2.32 -12.22
C SER A 15 -9.24 3.78 -12.33
N PRO A 16 -8.68 4.57 -13.27
CA PRO A 16 -9.01 5.99 -13.44
C PRO A 16 -10.52 6.21 -13.62
N ALA A 17 -11.17 5.32 -14.37
CA ALA A 17 -12.61 5.35 -14.64
C ALA A 17 -13.48 5.25 -13.37
N ARG A 18 -13.06 4.47 -12.36
CA ARG A 18 -13.80 4.34 -11.08
C ARG A 18 -13.77 5.61 -10.24
N VAL A 19 -12.78 6.47 -10.46
CA VAL A 19 -12.57 7.72 -9.70
C VAL A 19 -12.88 8.97 -10.54
N GLY A 20 -13.53 8.79 -11.70
CA GLY A 20 -13.93 9.89 -12.58
C GLY A 20 -12.75 10.65 -13.21
N VAL A 21 -11.57 10.02 -13.30
CA VAL A 21 -10.37 10.59 -13.92
C VAL A 21 -10.17 9.95 -15.30
N SER A 22 -9.80 10.76 -16.29
CA SER A 22 -9.50 10.22 -17.62
C SER A 22 -8.25 9.34 -17.59
N GLU A 23 -8.25 8.31 -18.44
CA GLU A 23 -7.09 7.44 -18.68
C GLU A 23 -5.82 8.26 -19.02
N GLU A 24 -5.97 9.30 -19.84
CA GLU A 24 -4.88 10.21 -20.22
C GLU A 24 -4.35 11.02 -19.05
N ASP A 25 -5.22 11.53 -18.17
CA ASP A 25 -4.80 12.30 -16.99
C ASP A 25 -4.05 11.44 -15.98
N ALA A 26 -4.52 10.21 -15.73
CA ALA A 26 -3.83 9.27 -14.87
C ALA A 26 -2.44 8.93 -15.42
N GLN A 27 -2.32 8.71 -16.73
CA GLN A 27 -1.04 8.45 -17.38
C GLN A 27 -0.09 9.65 -17.29
N ARG A 28 -0.61 10.87 -17.45
CA ARG A 28 0.15 12.12 -17.35
C ARG A 28 0.68 12.33 -15.93
N GLU A 29 -0.16 12.08 -14.92
CA GLU A 29 0.21 12.18 -13.51
C GLU A 29 1.28 11.13 -13.14
N TRP A 30 1.09 9.89 -13.60
CA TRP A 30 2.06 8.82 -13.44
C TRP A 30 3.41 9.19 -14.04
N ALA A 31 3.44 9.59 -15.32
CA ALA A 31 4.67 9.96 -16.02
C ALA A 31 5.43 11.08 -15.30
N LYS A 32 4.70 12.09 -14.79
CA LYS A 32 5.27 13.18 -14.00
C LYS A 32 5.91 12.68 -12.71
N ASN A 33 5.24 11.80 -11.97
CA ASN A 33 5.76 11.25 -10.71
C ASN A 33 6.97 10.34 -10.96
N ALA A 34 6.89 9.46 -11.96
CA ALA A 34 7.97 8.58 -12.39
C ALA A 34 9.22 9.37 -12.81
N GLN A 35 9.04 10.47 -13.55
CA GLN A 35 10.14 11.35 -13.93
C GLN A 35 10.82 11.97 -12.70
N GLY A 36 10.05 12.39 -11.70
CA GLY A 36 10.60 12.92 -10.45
C GLY A 36 11.46 11.89 -9.70
N VAL A 37 11.00 10.64 -9.63
CA VAL A 37 11.78 9.55 -9.02
C VAL A 37 13.00 9.21 -9.87
N ALA A 38 12.90 9.17 -11.19
CA ALA A 38 14.03 8.92 -12.09
C ALA A 38 15.14 9.99 -11.96
N GLN A 39 14.77 11.24 -11.66
CA GLN A 39 15.74 12.33 -11.44
C GLN A 39 16.43 12.26 -10.07
N VAL A 40 15.69 11.90 -9.02
CA VAL A 40 16.20 11.93 -7.64
C VAL A 40 16.85 10.60 -7.23
N LEU A 41 16.34 9.48 -7.75
CA LEU A 41 16.75 8.11 -7.44
C LEU A 41 16.88 7.28 -8.73
N PRO A 42 17.86 7.60 -9.60
CA PRO A 42 17.97 7.00 -10.93
C PRO A 42 18.19 5.48 -10.88
N GLU A 43 19.01 4.98 -9.94
CA GLU A 43 19.29 3.55 -9.83
C GLU A 43 18.07 2.77 -9.31
N THR A 44 17.39 3.30 -8.29
CA THR A 44 16.14 2.74 -7.78
C THR A 44 15.09 2.70 -8.88
N TYR A 45 14.92 3.78 -9.65
CA TYR A 45 13.99 3.82 -10.77
C TYR A 45 14.34 2.79 -11.86
N ARG A 46 15.63 2.65 -12.22
CA ARG A 46 16.07 1.64 -13.19
C ARG A 46 15.78 0.22 -12.71
N SER A 47 15.96 -0.06 -11.43
CA SER A 47 15.68 -1.38 -10.86
C SER A 47 14.19 -1.76 -10.92
N MET A 48 13.29 -0.77 -11.02
CA MET A 48 11.86 -1.03 -11.21
C MET A 48 11.52 -1.48 -12.64
N LEU A 49 12.37 -1.15 -13.62
CA LEU A 49 12.12 -1.43 -15.02
C LEU A 49 12.39 -2.90 -15.32
N MET A 50 11.31 -3.66 -15.51
CA MET A 50 11.38 -5.07 -15.88
C MET A 50 11.74 -5.22 -17.37
N SER A 51 12.56 -6.24 -17.67
CA SER A 51 12.81 -6.69 -19.04
C SER A 51 11.55 -7.22 -19.70
N VAL A 52 11.54 -7.29 -21.03
CA VAL A 52 10.40 -7.83 -21.80
C VAL A 52 10.09 -9.28 -21.41
N THR A 53 11.11 -10.08 -21.10
CA THR A 53 10.96 -11.48 -20.68
C THR A 53 10.29 -11.58 -19.32
N GLU A 54 10.71 -10.75 -18.37
CA GLU A 54 10.10 -10.69 -17.03
C GLU A 54 8.64 -10.21 -17.11
N LYS A 55 8.37 -9.15 -17.89
CA LYS A 55 6.99 -8.68 -18.15
C LYS A 55 6.12 -9.77 -18.76
N ARG A 56 6.64 -10.53 -19.74
CA ARG A 56 5.91 -11.64 -20.37
C ARG A 56 5.62 -12.79 -19.41
N SER A 57 6.63 -13.18 -18.62
CA SER A 57 6.46 -14.21 -17.59
C SER A 57 5.37 -13.80 -16.60
N GLN A 58 5.42 -12.54 -16.16
CA GLN A 58 4.48 -12.02 -15.19
C GLN A 58 3.06 -11.86 -15.73
N ALA A 59 2.93 -11.33 -16.95
CA ALA A 59 1.65 -11.21 -17.62
C ALA A 59 0.95 -12.57 -17.75
N ARG A 60 1.71 -13.63 -18.07
CA ARG A 60 1.17 -15.00 -18.11
C ARG A 60 0.70 -15.50 -16.75
N ALA A 61 1.47 -15.27 -15.69
CA ALA A 61 1.09 -15.67 -14.34
C ALA A 61 -0.20 -14.97 -13.86
N LEU A 62 -0.43 -13.74 -14.33
CA LEU A 62 -1.60 -12.93 -13.99
C LEU A 62 -2.77 -13.09 -14.98
N GLY A 63 -2.63 -13.89 -16.03
CA GLY A 63 -3.64 -14.01 -17.09
C GLY A 63 -3.78 -12.76 -17.98
N ILE A 64 -2.85 -11.80 -17.90
CA ILE A 64 -2.86 -10.56 -18.67
C ILE A 64 -2.32 -10.81 -20.08
N GLN A 65 -3.04 -10.29 -21.09
CA GLN A 65 -2.58 -10.23 -22.47
C GLN A 65 -2.44 -8.77 -22.92
N PRO A 66 -1.47 -8.44 -23.79
CA PRO A 66 -1.42 -7.14 -24.44
C PRO A 66 -2.69 -6.89 -25.26
N GLY A 67 -3.13 -5.64 -25.34
CA GLY A 67 -4.24 -5.25 -26.20
C GLY A 67 -3.91 -5.36 -27.69
N PRO A 68 -4.91 -5.20 -28.57
CA PRO A 68 -4.68 -5.20 -30.02
C PRO A 68 -3.63 -4.16 -30.44
N GLY A 69 -2.54 -4.62 -31.07
CA GLY A 69 -1.43 -3.76 -31.49
C GLY A 69 -0.37 -3.48 -30.42
N GLU A 70 -0.57 -3.96 -29.18
CA GLU A 70 0.41 -3.84 -28.09
C GLU A 70 1.27 -5.11 -27.98
N THR A 71 2.46 -4.97 -27.40
CA THR A 71 3.36 -6.07 -27.07
C THR A 71 3.55 -6.19 -25.56
N PHE A 72 4.13 -7.29 -25.08
CA PHE A 72 4.48 -7.44 -23.66
C PHE A 72 5.46 -6.37 -23.15
N ARG A 73 6.19 -5.69 -24.04
CA ARG A 73 7.05 -4.54 -23.67
C ARG A 73 6.22 -3.37 -23.17
N ASP A 74 5.05 -3.17 -23.77
CA ASP A 74 4.16 -2.04 -23.58
C ASP A 74 3.31 -2.20 -22.30
N LEU A 75 3.33 -3.39 -21.70
CA LEU A 75 2.64 -3.62 -20.43
C LEU A 75 3.24 -2.75 -19.31
N PRO A 76 2.40 -2.00 -18.57
CA PRO A 76 2.82 -1.09 -17.52
C PRO A 76 3.01 -1.86 -16.21
N ILE A 77 4.00 -2.75 -16.18
CA ILE A 77 4.37 -3.56 -14.99
C ILE A 77 5.72 -3.07 -14.47
N LEU A 78 5.79 -2.82 -13.16
CA LEU A 78 7.01 -2.42 -12.47
C LEU A 78 7.31 -3.32 -11.27
N SER A 79 8.60 -3.57 -11.06
CA SER A 79 9.10 -4.21 -9.85
C SER A 79 9.22 -3.18 -8.72
N ILE A 80 8.85 -3.60 -7.51
CA ILE A 80 9.20 -2.91 -6.26
C ILE A 80 10.06 -3.80 -5.38
N ASP A 81 10.76 -4.78 -5.98
CA ASP A 81 11.69 -5.70 -5.29
C ASP A 81 12.94 -4.98 -4.75
N HIS A 82 13.14 -3.71 -5.12
CA HIS A 82 14.28 -2.94 -4.64
C HIS A 82 14.18 -2.70 -3.12
N PRO A 83 15.25 -2.94 -2.32
CA PRO A 83 15.21 -2.82 -0.85
C PRO A 83 14.72 -1.46 -0.32
N GLU A 84 14.94 -0.39 -1.09
CA GLU A 84 14.46 0.94 -0.71
C GLU A 84 12.94 1.05 -0.63
N PHE A 85 12.17 0.23 -1.37
CA PHE A 85 10.71 0.21 -1.25
C PHE A 85 10.25 -0.40 0.06
N TYR A 86 10.93 -1.46 0.51
CA TYR A 86 10.68 -2.05 1.82
C TYR A 86 11.03 -1.07 2.95
N GLU A 87 12.19 -0.41 2.87
CA GLU A 87 12.56 0.61 3.86
C GLU A 87 11.63 1.83 3.83
N ALA A 88 11.08 2.17 2.66
CA ALA A 88 10.05 3.18 2.52
C ALA A 88 8.73 2.78 3.15
N SER A 89 8.23 1.57 2.88
CA SER A 89 6.99 1.08 3.48
C SER A 89 7.13 0.99 5.00
N LYS A 90 8.27 0.50 5.51
CA LYS A 90 8.60 0.45 6.94
C LYS A 90 8.64 1.82 7.60
N THR A 91 9.27 2.80 6.94
CA THR A 91 9.32 4.18 7.44
C THR A 91 7.93 4.78 7.53
N VAL A 92 7.11 4.61 6.49
CA VAL A 92 5.74 5.14 6.44
C VAL A 92 4.84 4.42 7.44
N ALA A 93 4.86 3.09 7.47
CA ALA A 93 4.08 2.27 8.40
C ALA A 93 4.35 2.68 9.85
N ARG A 94 5.62 2.84 10.24
CA ARG A 94 5.98 3.29 11.58
C ARG A 94 5.39 4.66 11.91
N LYS A 95 5.52 5.65 11.03
CA LYS A 95 4.98 7.00 11.26
C LYS A 95 3.46 6.98 11.34
N LEU A 96 2.82 6.30 10.39
CA LEU A 96 1.38 6.22 10.26
C LEU A 96 0.76 5.52 11.47
N PHE A 97 1.21 4.31 11.80
CA PHE A 97 0.62 3.54 12.88
C PHE A 97 0.91 4.12 14.26
N CYS A 98 2.07 4.76 14.49
CA CYS A 98 2.28 5.56 15.69
C CYS A 98 1.27 6.72 15.80
N ALA A 99 1.03 7.45 14.70
CA ALA A 99 0.09 8.56 14.68
C ALA A 99 -1.35 8.09 14.90
N LEU A 100 -1.77 7.02 14.23
CA LEU A 100 -3.09 6.42 14.40
C LEU A 100 -3.27 5.88 15.83
N TYR A 101 -2.27 5.18 16.38
CA TYR A 101 -2.29 4.69 17.75
C TYR A 101 -2.45 5.84 18.76
N TYR A 102 -1.67 6.91 18.63
CA TYR A 102 -1.79 8.08 19.49
C TYR A 102 -3.17 8.74 19.34
N MET A 103 -3.65 8.90 18.11
CA MET A 103 -4.96 9.49 17.82
C MET A 103 -6.12 8.69 18.43
N ARG A 104 -6.00 7.36 18.54
CA ARG A 104 -7.06 6.51 19.08
C ARG A 104 -6.98 6.28 20.59
N THR A 105 -5.77 6.24 21.14
CA THR A 105 -5.56 5.91 22.56
C THR A 105 -5.26 7.14 23.43
N GLY A 106 -4.86 8.26 22.82
CA GLY A 106 -4.31 9.42 23.53
C GLY A 106 -2.94 9.18 24.16
N ARG A 107 -2.34 8.00 23.96
CA ARG A 107 -1.07 7.59 24.58
C ARG A 107 0.00 7.42 23.51
N PRO A 108 1.21 7.99 23.68
CA PRO A 108 2.29 7.73 22.74
C PRO A 108 2.76 6.28 22.85
N LEU A 109 3.20 5.71 21.73
CA LEU A 109 3.84 4.40 21.74
C LEU A 109 5.22 4.52 22.41
N THR A 110 5.48 3.72 23.45
CA THR A 110 6.73 3.76 24.22
C THR A 110 7.76 2.78 23.65
N SER A 111 8.99 2.80 24.17
CA SER A 111 10.06 1.85 23.80
C SER A 111 9.74 0.39 24.13
N ARG A 112 8.74 0.12 24.98
CA ARG A 112 8.25 -1.24 25.25
C ARG A 112 7.26 -1.73 24.19
N GLY A 113 6.68 -0.82 23.42
CA GLY A 113 5.71 -1.15 22.37
C GLY A 113 6.37 -1.56 21.07
N GLY A 114 5.57 -2.05 20.13
CA GLY A 114 6.07 -2.46 18.83
C GLY A 114 4.98 -2.47 17.76
N ILE A 115 5.42 -2.48 16.50
CA ILE A 115 4.55 -2.45 15.33
C ILE A 115 4.94 -3.62 14.44
N VAL A 116 3.95 -4.46 14.12
CA VAL A 116 4.05 -5.46 13.05
C VAL A 116 3.12 -5.01 11.94
N PHE A 117 3.61 -5.01 10.71
CA PHE A 117 2.80 -4.57 9.59
C PHE A 117 3.04 -5.45 8.37
N LEU A 118 2.00 -5.52 7.54
CA LEU A 118 2.03 -6.09 6.20
C LEU A 118 1.54 -5.01 5.25
N TRP A 119 2.02 -5.04 4.02
CA TRP A 119 1.56 -4.13 3.00
C TRP A 119 1.47 -4.84 1.65
N THR A 120 0.51 -4.42 0.84
CA THR A 120 0.34 -4.90 -0.53
C THR A 120 0.01 -3.72 -1.43
N THR A 121 0.29 -3.89 -2.71
CA THR A 121 -0.05 -2.92 -3.74
C THR A 121 -1.18 -3.46 -4.61
N ASN A 122 -1.77 -2.59 -5.45
CA ASN A 122 -2.90 -2.92 -6.31
C ASN A 122 -4.12 -3.44 -5.52
N ALA A 123 -4.34 -2.89 -4.32
CA ALA A 123 -5.45 -3.27 -3.46
C ALA A 123 -6.73 -2.61 -3.97
N HIS A 124 -7.60 -3.38 -4.64
CA HIS A 124 -8.88 -2.88 -5.15
C HIS A 124 -9.89 -2.78 -4.01
N GLY A 125 -9.85 -1.68 -3.27
CA GLY A 125 -10.74 -1.41 -2.16
C GLY A 125 -10.33 -2.09 -0.85
N MET A 126 -10.60 -1.40 0.25
CA MET A 126 -10.51 -1.93 1.61
C MET A 126 -11.34 -3.22 1.72
N ASP A 127 -12.50 -3.29 1.08
CA ASP A 127 -13.34 -4.48 1.09
C ASP A 127 -12.63 -5.71 0.51
N GLN A 128 -11.76 -5.58 -0.49
CA GLN A 128 -11.00 -6.74 -1.00
C GLN A 128 -9.91 -7.19 -0.02
N LEU A 129 -9.21 -6.23 0.60
CA LEU A 129 -8.25 -6.51 1.68
C LEU A 129 -8.92 -7.22 2.87
N LEU A 130 -10.14 -6.78 3.21
CA LEU A 130 -10.94 -7.28 4.32
C LEU A 130 -11.77 -8.52 3.97
N SER A 131 -12.04 -8.77 2.69
CA SER A 131 -12.78 -9.94 2.19
C SER A 131 -12.01 -11.25 2.28
N SER A 132 -10.72 -11.19 2.61
CA SER A 132 -10.10 -12.36 3.23
C SER A 132 -10.85 -12.62 4.53
N GLU A 133 -11.60 -13.73 4.59
CA GLU A 133 -12.58 -14.04 5.66
C GLU A 133 -12.03 -13.94 7.11
N ASN A 134 -10.72 -13.75 7.26
CA ASN A 134 -10.00 -13.66 8.52
C ASN A 134 -9.82 -12.22 9.07
N LEU A 135 -9.96 -11.16 8.28
CA LEU A 135 -9.61 -9.80 8.70
C LEU A 135 -10.80 -8.89 8.98
N SER A 136 -11.87 -8.95 8.18
CA SER A 136 -13.06 -8.13 8.41
C SER A 136 -13.65 -8.29 9.83
N PRO A 137 -13.72 -9.49 10.44
CA PRO A 137 -14.26 -9.64 11.80
C PRO A 137 -13.38 -8.99 12.87
N LEU A 138 -12.08 -8.78 12.58
CA LEU A 138 -11.13 -8.21 13.53
C LEU A 138 -11.14 -6.69 13.54
N LEU A 139 -11.85 -6.04 12.61
CA LEU A 139 -11.94 -4.58 12.49
C LEU A 139 -13.38 -4.12 12.78
N ALA A 140 -13.54 -3.34 13.84
CA ALA A 140 -14.85 -2.95 14.34
C ALA A 140 -15.24 -1.51 13.96
N GLN A 141 -14.28 -0.64 13.65
CA GLN A 141 -14.50 0.79 13.53
C GLN A 141 -14.08 1.31 12.16
N PHE A 142 -14.99 2.03 11.48
CA PHE A 142 -14.81 2.61 10.15
C PHE A 142 -15.08 4.13 10.19
N PRO A 143 -14.15 4.91 10.76
CA PRO A 143 -14.32 6.36 10.90
C PRO A 143 -14.46 7.04 9.52
N PRO A 144 -15.36 8.03 9.38
CA PRO A 144 -15.39 8.87 8.19
C PRO A 144 -14.09 9.69 8.11
N ILE A 145 -13.46 9.73 6.94
CA ILE A 145 -12.28 10.55 6.68
C ILE A 145 -12.75 11.79 5.94
N GLN A 146 -12.79 12.94 6.63
CA GLN A 146 -13.27 14.19 6.06
C GLN A 146 -12.29 15.33 6.29
N ARG A 147 -12.22 16.26 5.32
CA ARG A 147 -11.53 17.55 5.45
C ARG A 147 -12.49 18.66 5.07
N GLY A 148 -12.91 19.44 6.06
CA GLY A 148 -14.02 20.39 5.87
C GLY A 148 -15.28 19.65 5.45
N ASN A 149 -15.87 20.04 4.32
CA ASN A 149 -17.10 19.44 3.77
C ASN A 149 -16.83 18.32 2.74
N SER A 150 -15.56 17.95 2.52
CA SER A 150 -15.19 16.91 1.55
C SER A 150 -14.85 15.60 2.26
N MET A 151 -15.52 14.53 1.84
CA MET A 151 -15.10 13.16 2.16
C MET A 151 -13.82 12.84 1.38
N LEU A 152 -12.88 12.15 2.01
CA LEU A 152 -11.60 11.74 1.46
C LEU A 152 -11.49 10.21 1.35
N ASN A 153 -12.61 9.49 1.43
CA ASN A 153 -12.64 8.04 1.39
C ASN A 153 -12.14 7.48 0.05
N ASP A 154 -12.11 8.30 -1.00
CA ASP A 154 -11.51 8.01 -2.31
C ASP A 154 -9.97 8.07 -2.29
N GLN A 155 -9.39 8.74 -1.27
CA GLN A 155 -7.95 8.95 -1.13
C GLN A 155 -7.34 8.19 0.03
N PHE A 156 -8.10 8.01 1.11
CA PHE A 156 -7.65 7.32 2.30
C PHE A 156 -8.83 6.65 3.01
N ALA A 157 -8.67 5.37 3.31
CA ALA A 157 -9.58 4.62 4.16
C ALA A 157 -8.82 4.07 5.36
N CYS A 158 -9.48 4.04 6.52
CA CYS A 158 -8.94 3.45 7.74
C CYS A 158 -10.04 2.71 8.47
N ALA A 159 -9.74 1.47 8.84
CA ALA A 159 -10.54 0.67 9.73
C ALA A 159 -9.67 0.21 10.91
N TYR A 160 -10.24 0.07 12.11
CA TYR A 160 -9.46 -0.32 13.27
C TYR A 160 -10.27 -1.02 14.35
N THR A 161 -9.53 -1.69 15.24
CA THR A 161 -10.00 -2.20 16.52
C THR A 161 -8.99 -1.84 17.59
N LEU A 162 -9.49 -1.47 18.77
CA LEU A 162 -8.67 -1.34 19.98
C LEU A 162 -8.85 -2.58 20.82
N ILE A 163 -7.74 -3.04 21.39
CA ILE A 163 -7.69 -4.16 22.33
C ILE A 163 -7.49 -3.55 23.71
N ASP A 164 -8.44 -3.83 24.59
CA ASP A 164 -8.42 -3.37 25.97
C ASP A 164 -7.35 -4.13 26.77
N ALA A 165 -6.16 -3.54 26.78
CA ALA A 165 -4.97 -3.99 27.50
C ALA A 165 -4.31 -2.74 28.11
N ASP A 166 -3.43 -2.92 29.09
CA ASP A 166 -2.62 -1.83 29.63
C ASP A 166 -1.12 -2.16 29.56
N PRO A 167 -0.35 -1.51 28.70
CA PRO A 167 -0.76 -0.50 27.71
C PRO A 167 -1.61 -1.07 26.54
N PRO A 168 -2.50 -0.26 25.93
CA PRO A 168 -3.45 -0.74 24.93
C PRO A 168 -2.77 -1.22 23.66
N SER A 169 -3.44 -2.11 22.93
CA SER A 169 -3.01 -2.55 21.60
C SER A 169 -4.08 -2.19 20.57
N ALA A 170 -3.70 -2.15 19.30
CA ALA A 170 -4.60 -1.78 18.22
C ALA A 170 -4.28 -2.52 16.93
N LEU A 171 -5.32 -2.88 16.18
CA LEU A 171 -5.20 -3.36 14.82
C LEU A 171 -5.74 -2.29 13.88
N PHE A 172 -4.98 -1.95 12.85
CA PHE A 172 -5.35 -1.00 11.81
C PHE A 172 -5.30 -1.67 10.45
N ALA A 173 -6.30 -1.42 9.62
CA ALA A 173 -6.19 -1.53 8.18
C ALA A 173 -6.30 -0.14 7.58
N VAL A 174 -5.40 0.18 6.67
CA VAL A 174 -5.34 1.47 5.97
C VAL A 174 -5.18 1.24 4.49
N GLN A 175 -5.79 2.10 3.70
CA GLN A 175 -5.70 2.07 2.24
C GLN A 175 -5.44 3.49 1.74
N PHE A 176 -4.57 3.62 0.76
CA PHE A 176 -4.26 4.86 0.05
C PHE A 176 -4.74 4.75 -1.39
N ASN A 177 -5.76 5.54 -1.75
CA ASN A 177 -6.52 5.38 -2.98
C ASN A 177 -6.91 3.90 -3.16
N ASP A 178 -6.63 3.31 -4.33
CA ASP A 178 -6.65 1.86 -4.57
C ASP A 178 -5.25 1.29 -4.79
N ALA A 179 -4.25 1.99 -4.25
CA ALA A 179 -2.87 1.78 -4.63
C ALA A 179 -2.10 0.91 -3.68
N VAL A 180 -2.20 1.24 -2.41
CA VAL A 180 -1.49 0.57 -1.34
C VAL A 180 -2.46 0.31 -0.22
N ALA A 181 -2.45 -0.92 0.28
CA ALA A 181 -3.08 -1.29 1.52
C ALA A 181 -2.00 -1.68 2.55
N MET A 182 -2.20 -1.32 3.80
CA MET A 182 -1.37 -1.78 4.92
C MET A 182 -2.26 -2.27 6.06
N ILE A 183 -1.79 -3.32 6.71
CA ILE A 183 -2.35 -3.79 7.97
C ILE A 183 -1.26 -3.64 9.01
N GLY A 184 -1.58 -3.01 10.14
CA GLY A 184 -0.65 -2.77 11.23
C GLY A 184 -1.23 -3.21 12.56
N ALA A 185 -0.58 -4.16 13.22
CA ALA A 185 -0.81 -4.48 14.61
C ALA A 185 0.18 -3.67 15.46
N VAL A 186 -0.35 -2.80 16.32
CA VAL A 186 0.39 -1.97 17.26
C VAL A 186 0.19 -2.52 18.65
N PHE A 187 1.27 -2.91 19.31
CA PHE A 187 1.27 -3.44 20.67
C PHE A 187 1.82 -2.38 21.61
N GLY A 188 1.06 -2.01 22.64
CA GLY A 188 1.54 -1.11 23.69
C GLY A 188 2.74 -1.68 24.44
N ASP A 189 2.80 -3.01 24.55
CA ASP A 189 3.91 -3.79 25.06
C ASP A 189 4.11 -5.03 24.16
N ILE A 190 5.26 -5.14 23.50
CA ILE A 190 5.56 -6.23 22.56
C ILE A 190 6.13 -7.48 23.24
N SER A 191 6.50 -7.41 24.53
CA SER A 191 7.18 -8.51 25.24
C SER A 191 6.36 -9.80 25.31
N GLY A 192 5.03 -9.70 25.25
CA GLY A 192 4.12 -10.84 25.24
C GLY A 192 3.92 -11.50 23.88
N VAL A 193 4.46 -10.93 22.79
CA VAL A 193 4.18 -11.39 21.43
C VAL A 193 5.34 -12.23 20.88
N GLY A 194 5.46 -13.45 21.41
CA GLY A 194 6.56 -14.38 21.10
C GLY A 194 6.45 -15.16 19.78
N ILE A 195 5.74 -14.67 18.75
CA ILE A 195 5.36 -15.48 17.56
C ILE A 195 5.83 -14.85 16.22
N PHE A 196 6.46 -13.68 16.23
CA PHE A 196 6.75 -12.98 14.97
C PHE A 196 7.97 -13.47 14.18
N ASP A 197 8.81 -14.34 14.75
CA ASP A 197 9.84 -15.05 13.97
C ASP A 197 9.24 -16.05 12.97
N GLN A 198 7.92 -16.29 13.01
CA GLN A 198 7.22 -17.31 12.20
C GLN A 198 6.19 -16.74 11.22
N ILE A 199 5.95 -15.42 11.17
CA ILE A 199 5.09 -14.85 10.14
C ILE A 199 5.97 -14.66 8.90
N PRO A 200 5.81 -15.47 7.83
CA PRO A 200 6.50 -15.18 6.58
C PRO A 200 6.08 -13.79 6.14
N ASP A 201 7.07 -12.97 5.79
CA ASP A 201 6.87 -11.70 5.11
C ASP A 201 5.96 -11.97 3.90
N VAL A 202 4.67 -11.61 4.00
CA VAL A 202 3.75 -11.68 2.86
C VAL A 202 4.07 -10.47 2.00
N GLU A 203 5.16 -10.60 1.25
CA GLU A 203 5.63 -9.57 0.35
C GLU A 203 4.95 -9.72 -1.00
N ASN A 204 4.12 -8.73 -1.34
CA ASN A 204 3.64 -8.56 -2.71
C ASN A 204 4.50 -7.49 -3.37
N HIS A 205 5.63 -7.89 -3.95
CA HIS A 205 6.68 -6.99 -4.44
C HIS A 205 6.43 -6.35 -5.82
N ARG A 206 5.18 -6.13 -6.24
CA ARG A 206 4.91 -5.69 -7.63
C ARG A 206 3.78 -4.70 -7.77
N VAL A 207 4.01 -3.67 -8.57
CA VAL A 207 3.09 -2.56 -8.80
C VAL A 207 2.71 -2.47 -10.28
N TYR A 208 1.41 -2.34 -10.57
CA TYR A 208 0.87 -2.31 -11.94
C TYR A 208 0.27 -0.94 -12.30
N PRO A 209 1.07 0.06 -12.73
CA PRO A 209 0.62 1.42 -12.94
C PRO A 209 -0.65 1.63 -13.79
N TYR A 210 -1.11 0.64 -14.57
CA TYR A 210 -2.31 0.77 -15.38
C TYR A 210 -2.92 -0.56 -15.86
N ARG A 211 -4.26 -0.58 -16.04
CA ARG A 211 -5.13 -1.63 -16.61
C ARG A 211 -5.20 -2.99 -15.90
N TRP A 212 -6.43 -3.37 -15.59
CA TRP A 212 -6.86 -4.77 -15.46
C TRP A 212 -7.83 -5.07 -16.61
N PRO A 213 -7.75 -6.23 -17.28
CA PRO A 213 -8.93 -6.80 -17.89
C PRO A 213 -9.87 -7.24 -16.77
N GLU A 214 -11.12 -6.81 -16.82
CA GLU A 214 -12.21 -7.44 -16.04
C GLU A 214 -12.45 -8.88 -16.53
#